data_AF-A0A4Z0PP07-F1
#
_entry.id   AF-A0A4Z0PP07-F1
#
_cell.length_a   1.000
_cell.length_b   1.000
_cell.length_c   1.000
_cell.angle_alpha   90.00
_cell.angle_beta   90.00
_cell.angle_gamma   90.00
#
_symmetry.space_group_name_H-M   'P 1'
#
loop_
_entity.id
_entity.type
_entity.pdbx_description
1 polymer ?
#
loop_
_entity_poly.entity_id
_entity_poly.type
_entity_poly.pdbx_seq_one_letter_code
_entity_poly.pdbx_strand_id
1 'polypeptide(L)'
;MHQQLYALTAGTLALLSLTVGAAQSQNLRQGFESTSAETWAFTPTPATYSFPALFDIWAAVPSVGATSGTTSTQATPAAGAALWGMQDLQNSVTNDAAVWHFLDFAPIALQSGSTAANTVSLKYFSNAFDGPDSLAYVVQYDNGTDWPATKTYVQLGKDTRAYQTVTVAIPAGSTHVRLRLAAKQNGNDDWAA
;
A
#
# COMPACT_ATOMS: atom_id res chain seq x y z
N MET A 1 -35.15 74.16 34.62
CA MET A 1 -34.34 72.91 34.62
C MET A 1 -34.51 72.25 33.26
N HIS A 2 -33.56 72.43 32.34
CA HIS A 2 -33.54 71.74 31.06
C HIS A 2 -32.50 70.63 31.13
N GLN A 3 -32.94 69.39 30.94
CA GLN A 3 -32.10 68.19 30.98
C GLN A 3 -31.80 67.77 29.53
N GLN A 4 -30.52 67.77 29.16
CA GLN A 4 -30.03 67.27 27.87
C GLN A 4 -30.00 65.73 27.92
N LEU A 5 -30.54 65.07 26.88
CA LEU A 5 -30.32 63.65 26.63
C LEU A 5 -29.23 63.47 25.56
N TYR A 6 -28.14 62.82 25.95
CA TYR A 6 -27.12 62.30 25.03
C TYR A 6 -27.53 60.88 24.60
N ALA A 7 -27.60 60.66 23.29
CA ALA A 7 -27.75 59.32 22.71
C ALA A 7 -26.37 58.64 22.62
N LEU A 8 -26.16 57.58 23.38
CA LEU A 8 -25.03 56.66 23.19
C LEU A 8 -25.44 55.57 22.18
N THR A 9 -24.78 55.57 21.02
CA THR A 9 -24.83 54.48 20.05
C THR A 9 -24.01 53.30 20.58
N ALA A 10 -24.68 52.19 20.89
CA ALA A 10 -24.03 50.94 21.23
C ALA A 10 -23.54 50.23 19.95
N GLY A 11 -22.22 50.17 19.75
CA GLY A 11 -21.60 49.35 18.72
C GLY A 11 -21.47 47.90 19.19
N THR A 12 -22.17 46.99 18.53
CA THR A 12 -22.12 45.55 18.81
C THR A 12 -20.81 44.96 18.27
N LEU A 13 -19.96 44.45 19.16
CA LEU A 13 -18.75 43.70 18.80
C LEU A 13 -19.13 42.24 18.53
N ALA A 14 -19.02 41.80 17.27
CA ALA A 14 -19.23 40.40 16.90
C ALA A 14 -17.94 39.59 17.14
N LEU A 15 -17.97 38.68 18.12
CA LEU A 15 -16.89 37.72 18.36
C LEU A 15 -16.99 36.59 17.31
N LEU A 16 -16.02 36.51 16.40
CA LEU A 16 -15.85 35.36 15.50
C LEU A 16 -15.17 34.23 16.28
N SER A 17 -15.93 33.22 16.69
CA SER A 17 -15.37 31.99 17.26
C SER A 17 -14.77 31.13 16.14
N LEU A 18 -13.45 31.11 16.00
CA LEU A 18 -12.76 30.11 15.18
C LEU A 18 -12.84 28.75 15.88
N THR A 19 -13.72 27.87 15.40
CA THR A 19 -13.67 26.46 15.75
C THR A 19 -12.52 25.81 15.00
N VAL A 20 -11.41 25.54 15.69
CA VAL A 20 -10.35 24.67 15.15
C VAL A 20 -10.91 23.25 15.16
N GLY A 21 -11.32 22.74 13.99
CA GLY A 21 -11.78 21.35 13.86
C GLY A 21 -10.68 20.39 14.25
N ALA A 22 -11.00 19.36 15.05
CA ALA A 22 -10.06 18.29 15.34
C ALA A 22 -9.69 17.56 14.03
N ALA A 23 -8.39 17.37 13.77
CA ALA A 23 -7.93 16.58 12.64
C ALA A 23 -8.45 15.15 12.78
N GLN A 24 -9.27 14.70 11.83
CA GLN A 24 -9.75 13.32 11.79
C GLN A 24 -8.63 12.40 11.28
N SER A 25 -8.46 11.25 11.93
CA SER A 25 -7.53 10.22 11.44
C SER A 25 -8.00 9.70 10.09
N GLN A 26 -7.15 9.84 9.06
CA GLN A 26 -7.35 9.22 7.75
C GLN A 26 -6.73 7.81 7.82
N ASN A 27 -7.58 6.78 7.83
CA ASN A 27 -7.14 5.39 7.67
C ASN A 27 -7.58 4.89 6.30
N LEU A 28 -6.63 4.43 5.50
CA LEU A 28 -6.88 3.82 4.20
C LEU A 28 -6.35 2.40 4.25
N ARG A 29 -7.08 1.47 3.64
CA ARG A 29 -6.72 0.05 3.60
C ARG A 29 -6.86 -0.49 2.20
N GLN A 30 -6.01 -1.46 1.87
CA GLN A 30 -6.14 -2.36 0.74
C GLN A 30 -5.74 -3.75 1.23
N GLY A 31 -6.64 -4.73 1.10
CA GLY A 31 -6.43 -6.12 1.45
C GLY A 31 -6.86 -7.09 0.35
N PHE A 32 -7.10 -6.59 -0.87
CA PHE A 32 -7.44 -7.34 -2.07
C PHE A 32 -8.81 -8.02 -2.05
N GLU A 33 -9.71 -7.57 -1.18
CA GLU A 33 -11.08 -8.09 -1.03
C GLU A 33 -12.06 -7.55 -2.09
N SER A 34 -11.68 -6.50 -2.84
CA SER A 34 -12.53 -5.80 -3.79
C SER A 34 -13.82 -5.24 -3.15
N THR A 35 -13.73 -4.77 -1.91
CA THR A 35 -14.87 -4.20 -1.16
C THR A 35 -14.77 -2.68 -1.08
N SER A 36 -15.90 -2.01 -0.78
CA SER A 36 -15.92 -0.57 -0.56
C SER A 36 -15.14 -0.10 0.69
N ALA A 37 -14.75 -1.02 1.57
CA ALA A 37 -13.86 -0.74 2.69
C ALA A 37 -12.39 -0.56 2.26
N GLU A 38 -12.05 -0.91 1.01
CA GLU A 38 -10.71 -0.80 0.46
C GLU A 38 -10.55 0.48 -0.33
N THR A 39 -10.14 1.52 0.38
CA THR A 39 -10.12 2.89 -0.12
C THR A 39 -8.80 3.29 -0.77
N TRP A 40 -7.78 2.41 -0.78
CA TRP A 40 -6.52 2.65 -1.47
C TRP A 40 -6.48 1.85 -2.77
N ALA A 41 -6.84 2.50 -3.87
CA ALA A 41 -6.81 1.90 -5.19
C ALA A 41 -5.37 1.57 -5.63
N PHE A 42 -5.23 0.52 -6.43
CA PHE A 42 -3.95 0.12 -7.02
C PHE A 42 -4.14 -0.37 -8.46
N THR A 43 -3.05 -0.33 -9.23
CA THR A 43 -2.99 -0.84 -10.61
C THR A 43 -1.89 -1.90 -10.72
N PRO A 44 -2.22 -3.15 -11.09
CA PRO A 44 -1.23 -4.17 -11.37
C PRO A 44 -0.61 -3.98 -12.76
N THR A 45 0.70 -4.22 -12.88
CA THR A 45 1.42 -4.32 -14.16
C THR A 45 2.37 -5.51 -14.11
N PRO A 46 2.27 -6.49 -15.02
CA PRO A 46 1.23 -6.69 -16.03
C PRO A 46 -0.18 -6.80 -15.43
N ALA A 47 -1.19 -6.83 -16.30
CA ALA A 47 -2.56 -7.13 -15.90
C ALA A 47 -2.63 -8.49 -15.18
N THR A 48 -3.64 -8.64 -14.33
CA THR A 48 -3.78 -9.81 -13.45
C THR A 48 -3.92 -11.11 -14.23
N TYR A 49 -3.30 -12.18 -13.73
CA TYR A 49 -3.51 -13.54 -14.23
C TYR A 49 -3.42 -14.56 -13.11
N SER A 50 -4.08 -15.70 -13.29
CA SER A 50 -4.04 -16.82 -12.34
C SER A 50 -4.28 -18.13 -13.07
N PHE A 51 -3.21 -18.93 -13.19
CA PHE A 51 -3.22 -20.28 -13.75
C PHE A 51 -2.72 -21.26 -12.68
N PRO A 52 -3.53 -21.55 -11.64
CA PRO A 52 -3.06 -22.30 -10.46
C PRO A 52 -2.61 -23.73 -10.78
N ALA A 53 -3.08 -24.33 -11.88
CA ALA A 53 -2.60 -25.64 -12.34
C ALA A 53 -1.14 -25.62 -12.83
N LEU A 54 -0.63 -24.43 -13.17
CA LEU A 54 0.73 -24.19 -13.64
C LEU A 54 1.58 -23.45 -12.59
N PHE A 55 0.98 -23.04 -11.47
CA PHE A 55 1.59 -22.18 -10.45
C PHE A 55 1.88 -20.73 -10.88
N ASP A 56 1.44 -20.32 -12.07
CA ASP A 56 1.55 -18.93 -12.53
C ASP A 56 0.46 -18.04 -11.89
N ILE A 57 0.83 -17.23 -10.89
CA ILE A 57 -0.12 -16.41 -10.14
C ILE A 57 0.40 -14.98 -10.00
N TRP A 58 -0.40 -14.03 -10.50
CA TRP A 58 -0.27 -12.59 -10.27
C TRP A 58 -1.68 -11.99 -10.12
N ALA A 59 -2.32 -12.25 -8.98
CA ALA A 59 -3.72 -11.90 -8.76
C ALA A 59 -4.10 -11.94 -7.28
N ALA A 60 -5.25 -11.36 -6.96
CA ALA A 60 -5.92 -11.61 -5.69
C ALA A 60 -6.41 -13.06 -5.62
N VAL A 61 -5.97 -13.82 -4.62
CA VAL A 61 -6.29 -15.25 -4.43
C VAL A 61 -6.50 -15.56 -2.94
N PRO A 62 -7.21 -16.63 -2.57
CA PRO A 62 -7.41 -17.01 -1.16
C PRO A 62 -6.19 -17.66 -0.51
N SER A 63 -5.18 -18.05 -1.29
CA SER A 63 -3.91 -18.62 -0.83
C SER A 63 -2.91 -18.73 -1.98
N VAL A 64 -1.61 -18.79 -1.68
CA VAL A 64 -0.55 -19.07 -2.67
C VAL A 64 0.52 -19.98 -2.08
N GLY A 65 1.18 -20.79 -2.92
CA GLY A 65 2.16 -21.79 -2.50
C GLY A 65 1.63 -23.22 -2.41
N ALA A 66 2.54 -24.16 -2.13
CA ALA A 66 2.26 -25.60 -2.21
C ALA A 66 1.76 -26.20 -0.87
N THR A 67 0.79 -27.11 -0.96
CA THR A 67 0.26 -27.89 0.17
C THR A 67 0.74 -29.35 0.18
N SER A 68 1.61 -29.76 -0.74
CA SER A 68 2.15 -31.12 -0.81
C SER A 68 3.67 -31.15 -0.95
N GLY A 69 4.34 -31.95 -0.10
CA GLY A 69 5.80 -32.10 -0.05
C GLY A 69 6.31 -32.15 1.40
N THR A 70 7.61 -32.34 1.60
CA THR A 70 8.24 -32.48 2.94
C THR A 70 8.29 -31.18 3.76
N THR A 71 7.92 -30.04 3.17
CA THR A 71 7.62 -28.78 3.88
C THR A 71 6.43 -28.09 3.23
N SER A 72 5.21 -28.41 3.68
CA SER A 72 3.99 -27.67 3.31
C SER A 72 4.11 -26.24 3.83
N THR A 73 4.31 -25.28 2.93
CA THR A 73 4.35 -23.86 3.26
C THR A 73 3.35 -23.17 2.34
N GLN A 74 2.36 -22.51 2.93
CA GLN A 74 1.32 -21.80 2.18
C GLN A 74 1.11 -20.44 2.83
N ALA A 75 0.99 -19.40 2.01
CA ALA A 75 0.51 -18.12 2.48
C ALA A 75 -1.03 -18.10 2.43
N THR A 76 -1.65 -17.72 3.53
CA THR A 76 -3.10 -17.44 3.66
C THR A 76 -3.29 -15.96 4.02
N PRO A 77 -4.42 -15.32 3.68
CA PRO A 77 -4.65 -13.89 3.93
C PRO A 77 -4.26 -13.44 5.34
N ALA A 78 -3.43 -12.39 5.44
CA ALA A 78 -3.07 -11.81 6.73
C ALA A 78 -4.26 -11.17 7.48
N ALA A 79 -5.33 -10.86 6.75
CA ALA A 79 -6.64 -10.45 7.23
C ALA A 79 -7.65 -10.58 6.07
N GLY A 80 -8.89 -10.93 6.37
CA GLY A 80 -9.93 -11.09 5.35
C GLY A 80 -9.88 -12.46 4.66
N ALA A 81 -10.26 -12.51 3.39
CA ALA A 81 -10.39 -13.72 2.59
C ALA A 81 -9.44 -13.76 1.37
N ALA A 82 -8.79 -12.65 1.02
CA ALA A 82 -7.89 -12.56 -0.12
C ALA A 82 -6.49 -12.04 0.28
N LEU A 83 -5.49 -12.47 -0.49
CA LEU A 83 -4.15 -11.90 -0.54
C LEU A 83 -3.78 -11.61 -1.99
N TRP A 84 -2.75 -10.81 -2.22
CA TRP A 84 -2.17 -10.71 -3.55
C TRP A 84 -1.11 -11.81 -3.74
N GLY A 85 -1.45 -12.83 -4.51
CA GLY A 85 -0.55 -13.95 -4.78
C GLY A 85 0.47 -13.62 -5.85
N MET A 86 1.70 -14.04 -5.62
CA MET A 86 2.80 -13.99 -6.56
C MET A 86 3.45 -15.38 -6.60
N GLN A 87 3.37 -16.09 -7.72
CA GLN A 87 4.00 -17.40 -7.93
C GLN A 87 4.30 -17.60 -9.42
N ASP A 88 5.42 -18.25 -9.74
CA ASP A 88 6.03 -18.34 -11.07
C ASP A 88 5.68 -17.18 -12.06
N LEU A 89 6.38 -16.06 -11.92
CA LEU A 89 6.15 -14.84 -12.70
C LEU A 89 6.86 -14.86 -14.08
N GLN A 90 7.64 -15.90 -14.36
CA GLN A 90 8.27 -16.15 -15.65
C GLN A 90 7.45 -17.18 -16.43
N ASN A 91 6.49 -16.71 -17.22
CA ASN A 91 5.55 -17.58 -17.91
C ASN A 91 5.11 -16.97 -19.25
N SER A 92 4.18 -17.63 -19.93
CA SER A 92 3.67 -17.19 -21.23
C SER A 92 3.14 -15.74 -21.27
N VAL A 93 2.61 -15.20 -20.17
CA VAL A 93 2.14 -13.80 -20.08
C VAL A 93 3.32 -12.81 -20.18
N THR A 94 4.49 -13.21 -19.69
CA THR A 94 5.72 -12.43 -19.74
C THR A 94 6.65 -12.81 -20.89
N ASN A 95 6.16 -13.61 -21.85
CA ASN A 95 6.95 -14.21 -22.93
C ASN A 95 8.13 -15.03 -22.39
N ASP A 96 7.88 -15.77 -21.32
CA ASP A 96 8.85 -16.62 -20.60
C ASP A 96 10.09 -15.85 -20.14
N ALA A 97 9.93 -14.57 -19.79
CA ALA A 97 11.00 -13.72 -19.27
C ALA A 97 10.74 -13.33 -17.81
N ALA A 98 11.77 -13.47 -16.96
CA ALA A 98 11.75 -12.93 -15.60
C ALA A 98 11.76 -11.40 -15.65
N VAL A 99 10.58 -10.79 -15.56
CA VAL A 99 10.36 -9.33 -15.60
C VAL A 99 9.71 -8.84 -14.31
N TRP A 100 9.85 -7.55 -14.05
CA TRP A 100 9.21 -6.94 -12.89
C TRP A 100 7.69 -6.89 -13.05
N HIS A 101 7.01 -7.31 -11.99
CA HIS A 101 5.61 -7.09 -11.73
C HIS A 101 5.47 -6.00 -10.66
N PHE A 102 4.46 -5.15 -10.80
CA PHE A 102 4.24 -3.99 -9.94
C PHE A 102 2.79 -3.88 -9.50
N LEU A 103 2.58 -3.54 -8.22
CA LEU A 103 1.33 -2.96 -7.74
C LEU A 103 1.56 -1.49 -7.44
N ASP A 104 0.99 -0.63 -8.27
CA ASP A 104 1.08 0.81 -8.12
C ASP A 104 -0.13 1.33 -7.38
N PHE A 105 0.06 1.70 -6.12
CA PHE A 105 -0.99 2.28 -5.30
C PHE A 105 -1.13 3.76 -5.65
N ALA A 106 -2.38 4.20 -5.82
CA ALA A 106 -2.71 5.56 -6.22
C ALA A 106 -2.17 6.59 -5.19
N PRO A 107 -1.74 7.78 -5.62
CA PRO A 107 -1.36 8.84 -4.70
C PRO A 107 -2.52 9.22 -3.79
N ILE A 108 -2.22 9.34 -2.50
CA ILE A 108 -3.16 9.77 -1.47
C ILE A 108 -2.70 11.13 -0.96
N ALA A 109 -3.58 12.13 -1.01
CA ALA A 109 -3.37 13.39 -0.32
C ALA A 109 -3.37 13.16 1.19
N LEU A 110 -2.29 13.58 1.85
CA LEU A 110 -2.10 13.45 3.28
C LEU A 110 -2.89 14.54 4.01
N GLN A 111 -3.51 14.16 5.13
CA GLN A 111 -4.04 15.16 6.06
C GLN A 111 -2.89 16.03 6.60
N SER A 112 -3.06 17.34 6.49
CA SER A 112 -2.11 18.33 6.98
C SER A 112 -2.35 18.64 8.46
N GLY A 113 -1.28 18.97 9.19
CA GLY A 113 -1.33 19.32 10.60
C GLY A 113 0.00 19.02 11.28
N SER A 114 0.43 19.88 12.21
CA SER A 114 1.72 19.77 12.89
C SER A 114 1.87 18.53 13.79
N THR A 115 0.79 17.79 14.02
CA THR A 115 0.75 16.57 14.84
C THR A 115 0.46 15.29 14.04
N ALA A 116 0.33 15.38 12.71
CA ALA A 116 -0.01 14.22 11.88
C ALA A 116 1.21 13.28 11.74
N ALA A 117 1.25 12.23 12.56
CA ALA A 117 2.22 11.13 12.45
C ALA A 117 1.75 10.12 11.39
N ASN A 118 1.85 10.49 10.12
CA ASN A 118 1.41 9.64 9.02
C ASN A 118 2.41 8.50 8.77
N THR A 119 1.91 7.30 8.51
CA THR A 119 2.73 6.12 8.19
C THR A 119 2.12 5.34 7.04
N VAL A 120 2.96 4.63 6.29
CA VAL A 120 2.53 3.55 5.38
C VAL A 120 2.98 2.25 6.00
N SER A 121 2.08 1.28 6.09
CA SER A 121 2.43 -0.08 6.52
C SER A 121 1.97 -1.10 5.50
N LEU A 122 2.79 -2.13 5.30
CA LEU A 122 2.49 -3.28 4.46
C LEU A 122 2.83 -4.56 5.23
N LYS A 123 2.04 -5.61 4.99
CA LYS A 123 2.38 -6.96 5.41
C LYS A 123 2.85 -7.73 4.19
N TYR A 124 3.87 -8.55 4.35
CA TYR A 124 4.34 -9.43 3.28
C TYR A 124 4.77 -10.80 3.80
N PHE A 125 4.71 -11.78 2.93
CA PHE A 125 5.19 -13.16 3.11
C PHE A 125 6.08 -13.51 1.92
N SER A 126 7.14 -14.30 2.13
CA SER A 126 7.94 -14.89 1.05
C SER A 126 8.41 -16.30 1.38
N ASN A 127 8.59 -17.11 0.34
CA ASN A 127 9.16 -18.44 0.41
C ASN A 127 10.14 -18.66 -0.73
N ALA A 128 11.33 -19.17 -0.39
CA ALA A 128 12.33 -19.74 -1.28
C ALA A 128 12.97 -18.88 -2.38
N PHE A 129 12.66 -17.56 -2.47
CA PHE A 129 13.25 -16.67 -3.49
C PHE A 129 14.77 -16.78 -3.55
N ASP A 130 15.31 -17.01 -4.74
CA ASP A 130 16.72 -17.28 -4.95
C ASP A 130 17.54 -15.99 -5.21
N GLY A 131 18.78 -16.14 -5.71
CA GLY A 131 19.70 -15.03 -5.99
C GLY A 131 19.13 -13.95 -6.92
N PRO A 132 18.76 -14.28 -8.17
CA PRO A 132 18.18 -13.34 -9.14
C PRO A 132 16.78 -12.82 -8.78
N ASP A 133 16.04 -13.52 -7.91
CA ASP A 133 14.71 -13.09 -7.49
C ASP A 133 14.72 -11.82 -6.65
N SER A 134 13.59 -11.14 -6.57
CA SER A 134 13.41 -9.91 -5.80
C SER A 134 11.96 -9.71 -5.39
N LEU A 135 11.78 -9.35 -4.13
CA LEU A 135 10.56 -8.79 -3.58
C LEU A 135 10.94 -7.46 -2.93
N ALA A 136 10.28 -6.37 -3.31
CA ALA A 136 10.72 -5.04 -2.94
C ALA A 136 9.56 -4.05 -2.86
N TYR A 137 9.83 -2.90 -2.26
CA TYR A 137 8.90 -1.78 -2.27
C TYR A 137 9.61 -0.44 -2.42
N VAL A 138 8.85 0.57 -2.82
CA VAL A 138 9.24 1.97 -2.72
C VAL A 138 8.05 2.83 -2.30
N VAL A 139 8.31 3.79 -1.41
CA VAL A 139 7.36 4.84 -1.03
C VAL A 139 7.84 6.15 -1.64
N GLN A 140 6.93 6.88 -2.27
CA GLN A 140 7.17 8.25 -2.75
C GLN A 140 6.19 9.19 -2.04
N TYR A 141 6.61 10.45 -1.86
CA TYR A 141 5.91 11.42 -1.02
C TYR A 141 5.33 12.60 -1.83
N ASP A 142 4.96 12.30 -3.07
CA ASP A 142 4.52 13.25 -4.08
C ASP A 142 3.29 12.70 -4.85
N ASN A 143 2.69 13.56 -5.68
CA ASN A 143 1.54 13.23 -6.54
C ASN A 143 1.95 12.89 -7.98
N GLY A 144 3.17 12.41 -8.19
CA GLY A 144 3.69 12.06 -9.50
C GLY A 144 3.17 10.71 -10.01
N THR A 145 3.56 10.37 -11.24
CA THR A 145 3.32 9.06 -11.87
C THR A 145 4.61 8.27 -12.08
N ASP A 146 5.76 8.95 -12.13
CA ASP A 146 7.06 8.31 -12.35
C ASP A 146 7.56 7.64 -11.08
N TRP A 147 8.27 6.52 -11.23
CA TRP A 147 8.88 5.80 -10.13
C TRP A 147 10.40 5.75 -10.31
N PRO A 148 11.18 5.74 -9.21
CA PRO A 148 12.62 5.63 -9.34
C PRO A 148 13.01 4.25 -9.90
N ALA A 149 14.26 4.13 -10.34
CA ALA A 149 14.76 2.88 -10.89
C ALA A 149 14.68 1.75 -9.86
N THR A 150 14.27 0.55 -10.27
CA THR A 150 14.04 -0.61 -9.37
C THR A 150 15.24 -0.98 -8.50
N LYS A 151 16.47 -0.73 -8.98
CA LYS A 151 17.71 -0.90 -8.20
C LYS A 151 17.78 -0.05 -6.90
N THR A 152 16.91 0.94 -6.77
CA THR A 152 16.82 1.84 -5.59
C THR A 152 15.73 1.41 -4.61
N TYR A 153 14.94 0.38 -4.95
CA TYR A 153 13.85 -0.08 -4.10
C TYR A 153 14.40 -0.80 -2.87
N VAL A 154 13.67 -0.72 -1.77
CA VAL A 154 14.00 -1.44 -0.54
C VAL A 154 13.68 -2.91 -0.74
N GLN A 155 14.70 -3.77 -0.65
CA GLN A 155 14.54 -5.21 -0.76
C GLN A 155 13.92 -5.78 0.52
N LEU A 156 12.96 -6.69 0.34
CA LEU A 156 12.29 -7.43 1.40
C LEU A 156 12.98 -8.79 1.63
N GLY A 157 12.68 -9.41 2.78
CA GLY A 157 13.19 -10.75 3.09
C GLY A 157 12.70 -11.78 2.08
N LYS A 158 13.56 -12.72 1.70
CA LYS A 158 13.32 -13.69 0.61
C LYS A 158 12.75 -15.04 1.05
N ASP A 159 12.82 -15.36 2.34
CA ASP A 159 12.29 -16.62 2.88
C ASP A 159 11.77 -16.39 4.30
N THR A 160 10.71 -15.57 4.43
CA THR A 160 10.18 -15.23 5.75
C THR A 160 9.33 -16.33 6.37
N ARG A 161 8.63 -17.12 5.55
CA ARG A 161 7.71 -18.21 5.95
C ARG A 161 6.66 -17.84 7.01
N ALA A 162 6.46 -16.54 7.20
CA ALA A 162 5.49 -15.92 8.10
C ALA A 162 5.35 -14.45 7.70
N TYR A 163 4.16 -13.88 7.93
CA TYR A 163 3.93 -12.47 7.63
C TYR A 163 4.84 -11.56 8.47
N GLN A 164 5.55 -10.70 7.76
CA GLN A 164 6.31 -9.61 8.32
C GLN A 164 5.55 -8.30 8.10
N THR A 165 5.73 -7.33 8.99
CA THR A 165 5.17 -5.99 8.83
C THR A 165 6.30 -4.99 8.61
N VAL A 166 6.20 -4.21 7.56
CA VAL A 166 7.06 -3.04 7.32
C VAL A 166 6.23 -1.80 7.58
N THR A 167 6.79 -0.87 8.34
CA THR A 167 6.18 0.44 8.61
C THR A 167 7.18 1.53 8.24
N VAL A 168 6.74 2.46 7.40
CA VAL A 168 7.52 3.60 6.92
C VAL A 168 6.89 4.87 7.47
N ALA A 169 7.69 5.64 8.20
CA ALA A 169 7.29 6.99 8.62
C ALA A 169 7.27 7.91 7.39
N ILE A 170 6.18 8.64 7.22
CA ILE A 170 6.08 9.66 6.18
C ILE A 170 6.75 10.94 6.71
N PRO A 171 7.71 11.53 5.98
CA PRO A 171 8.35 12.78 6.39
C PRO A 171 7.35 13.90 6.65
N ALA A 172 7.61 14.71 7.68
CA ALA A 172 6.82 15.90 7.94
C ALA A 172 6.89 16.86 6.73
N GLY A 173 5.75 17.43 6.35
CA GLY A 173 5.63 18.35 5.22
C GLY A 173 5.38 17.67 3.86
N SER A 174 5.37 16.34 3.79
CA SER A 174 4.87 15.61 2.62
C SER A 174 3.40 15.95 2.34
N THR A 175 3.05 16.11 1.06
CA THR A 175 1.68 16.45 0.66
C THR A 175 0.89 15.21 0.25
N HIS A 176 1.59 14.20 -0.26
CA HIS A 176 0.99 12.96 -0.74
C HIS A 176 1.84 11.77 -0.31
N VAL A 177 1.26 10.59 -0.45
CA VAL A 177 2.00 9.34 -0.40
C VAL A 177 1.51 8.37 -1.47
N ARG A 178 2.43 7.64 -2.07
CA ARG A 178 2.15 6.52 -2.96
C ARG A 178 3.13 5.38 -2.70
N LEU A 179 2.65 4.16 -2.87
CA LEU A 179 3.40 2.92 -2.62
C LEU A 179 3.48 2.15 -3.94
N ARG A 180 4.65 1.61 -4.25
CA ARG A 180 4.79 0.56 -5.26
C ARG A 180 5.33 -0.69 -4.58
N LEU A 181 4.60 -1.79 -4.73
CA LEU A 181 5.12 -3.12 -4.45
C LEU A 181 5.67 -3.70 -5.75
N ALA A 182 6.81 -4.39 -5.68
CA ALA A 182 7.51 -4.90 -6.84
C ALA A 182 7.98 -6.33 -6.59
N ALA A 183 7.72 -7.21 -7.56
CA ALA A 183 8.20 -8.57 -7.53
C ALA A 183 8.85 -8.93 -8.87
N LYS A 184 9.92 -9.68 -8.82
CA LYS A 184 10.54 -10.32 -9.97
C LYS A 184 11.03 -11.66 -9.48
N GLN A 185 10.42 -12.74 -9.92
CA GLN A 185 10.92 -14.07 -9.63
C GLN A 185 10.69 -14.98 -10.83
N ASN A 186 11.21 -16.20 -10.73
CA ASN A 186 10.75 -17.35 -11.50
C ASN A 186 10.65 -18.57 -10.58
N GLY A 187 10.02 -19.65 -11.06
CA GLY A 187 10.05 -20.93 -10.37
C GLY A 187 8.77 -21.28 -9.61
N ASN A 188 8.34 -22.54 -9.75
CA ASN A 188 7.10 -23.05 -9.15
C ASN A 188 7.15 -23.10 -7.62
N ASP A 189 8.35 -23.22 -7.04
CA ASP A 189 8.55 -23.32 -5.60
C ASP A 189 8.78 -21.95 -4.92
N ASP A 190 8.71 -20.86 -5.70
CA ASP A 190 8.94 -19.49 -5.25
C ASP A 190 7.64 -18.70 -5.22
N TRP A 191 7.22 -18.28 -4.03
CA TRP A 191 5.98 -17.50 -3.89
C TRP A 191 6.01 -16.45 -2.79
N ALA A 192 5.17 -15.44 -2.96
CA ALA A 192 5.02 -14.32 -2.03
C ALA A 192 3.57 -13.83 -1.94
N ALA A 193 3.27 -13.11 -0.87
CA ALA A 193 1.97 -12.48 -0.60
C ALA A 193 2.10 -11.18 0.18
#